data_AF-H9FFU2-F1
#
_entry.id   AF-H9FFU2-F1
#
_cell.length_a   1.000
_cell.length_b   1.000
_cell.length_c   1.000
_cell.angle_alpha   90.00
_cell.angle_beta   90.00
_cell.angle_gamma   90.00
#
_symmetry.space_group_name_H-M   'P 1'
#
loop_
_entity.id
_entity.type
_entity.pdbx_description
1 polymer ?
#
loop_
_entity_poly.entity_id
_entity_poly.type
_entity_poly.pdbx_seq_one_letter_code
_entity_poly.pdbx_strand_id
1 'polypeptide(L)'
;RHNFCRSPDGTGRPWCFYGDARGKVDWGYCDCRHGSVRLRGGKNEFEGTVEVYASGAWGTVCSSHWDDSDASVICHQLQLGGKGIAKQTPFSGLGLIPIYWSNVRCR
;
A
#
# COMPACT_ATOMS: atom_id res chain seq x y z
N ARG A 1 -6.74 12.93 23.77
CA ARG A 1 -6.68 13.03 22.30
C ARG A 1 -5.23 12.85 21.87
N HIS A 2 -4.75 11.63 21.74
CA HIS A 2 -3.39 11.38 21.25
C HIS A 2 -3.44 10.21 20.27
N ASN A 3 -3.76 10.52 19.01
CA ASN A 3 -3.87 9.57 17.90
C ASN A 3 -2.56 9.52 17.10
N PHE A 4 -1.46 10.01 17.68
CA PHE A 4 -0.17 10.10 17.02
C PHE A 4 0.66 8.86 17.34
N CYS A 5 1.27 8.27 16.31
CA CYS A 5 2.19 7.16 16.45
C CYS A 5 3.39 7.57 17.31
N ARG A 6 3.69 6.79 18.34
CA ARG A 6 4.84 6.98 19.23
C ARG A 6 5.77 5.78 19.13
N SER A 7 7.07 6.04 19.28
CA SER A 7 8.11 5.00 19.39
C SER A 7 9.04 5.36 20.55
N PRO A 8 8.58 5.24 21.80
CA PRO A 8 9.31 5.75 22.97
C PRO A 8 10.57 4.94 23.31
N ASP A 9 10.70 3.72 22.82
CA ASP A 9 11.76 2.75 23.16
C ASP A 9 12.78 2.53 22.03
N GLY A 10 12.61 3.19 20.88
CA GLY A 10 13.49 3.10 19.72
C GLY A 10 13.68 1.70 19.10
N THR A 11 12.98 0.67 19.58
CA THR A 11 13.36 -0.74 19.33
C THR A 11 12.24 -1.64 18.79
N GLY A 12 11.05 -1.12 18.52
CA GLY A 12 10.02 -1.90 17.84
C GLY A 12 8.82 -1.06 17.41
N ARG A 13 8.24 -1.44 16.26
CA ARG A 13 7.08 -0.85 15.56
C ARG A 13 6.34 0.25 16.34
N PRO A 14 6.24 1.49 15.80
CA PRO A 14 5.52 2.58 16.45
C PRO A 14 4.08 2.16 16.78
N TRP A 15 3.49 2.72 17.83
CA TRP A 15 2.16 2.37 18.31
C TRP A 15 1.37 3.61 18.75
N CYS A 16 0.05 3.53 18.81
CA CYS A 16 -0.81 4.61 19.28
C CYS A 16 -2.01 4.09 20.09
N PHE A 17 -2.60 4.99 20.88
CA PHE A 17 -3.92 4.78 21.47
C PHE A 17 -5.00 5.32 20.53
N TYR A 18 -6.13 4.63 20.42
CA TYR A 18 -7.32 5.11 19.69
C TYR A 18 -8.57 4.93 20.54
N GLY A 19 -9.62 5.71 20.23
CA GLY A 19 -10.92 5.58 20.85
C GLY A 19 -11.93 5.02 19.86
N ASP A 20 -12.78 4.09 20.26
CA ASP A 20 -13.92 3.66 19.45
C ASP A 20 -15.08 4.68 19.52
N ALA A 21 -16.12 4.49 18.68
CA ALA A 21 -17.29 5.36 18.64
C ALA A 21 -18.10 5.38 19.95
N ARG A 22 -17.81 4.47 20.91
CA ARG A 22 -18.45 4.37 22.22
C ARG A 22 -17.58 4.98 23.32
N GLY A 23 -16.43 5.55 22.98
CA GLY A 23 -15.49 6.17 23.91
C GLY A 23 -14.57 5.19 24.64
N LYS A 24 -14.56 3.90 24.26
CA LYS A 24 -13.60 2.93 24.81
C LYS A 24 -12.22 3.24 24.22
N VAL A 25 -11.23 3.38 25.09
CA VAL A 25 -9.83 3.55 24.70
C VAL A 25 -9.21 2.17 24.49
N ASP A 26 -8.52 2.01 23.37
CA ASP A 26 -7.76 0.82 22.99
C ASP A 26 -6.39 1.23 22.43
N TRP A 27 -5.50 0.27 22.18
CA TRP A 27 -4.16 0.52 21.63
C TRP A 27 -3.85 -0.42 20.47
N GLY A 28 -2.99 0.04 19.56
CA GLY A 28 -2.54 -0.78 18.43
C GLY A 28 -1.21 -0.30 17.87
N TYR A 29 -0.50 -1.21 17.20
CA TYR A 29 0.68 -0.86 16.44
C TYR A 29 0.28 0.00 15.24
N CYS A 30 0.98 1.11 15.05
CA CYS A 30 1.00 1.82 13.81
C CYS A 30 1.74 0.96 12.80
N ASP A 31 0.99 0.46 11.82
CA ASP A 31 1.66 -0.13 10.68
C ASP A 31 2.21 0.99 9.80
N CYS A 32 3.47 1.37 10.03
CA CYS A 32 4.17 2.32 9.15
C CYS A 32 4.24 1.81 7.70
N ARG A 33 3.96 0.52 7.49
CA ARG A 33 3.84 -0.07 6.17
C ARG A 33 2.46 0.14 5.55
N HIS A 34 1.46 0.65 6.27
CA HIS A 34 0.14 0.90 5.70
C HIS A 34 0.23 1.91 4.56
N GLY A 35 -0.26 1.53 3.38
CA GLY A 35 -0.08 2.32 2.16
C GLY A 35 1.31 2.18 1.52
N SER A 36 2.21 1.34 2.06
CA SER A 36 3.44 0.98 1.36
C SER A 36 3.12 0.22 0.08
N VAL A 37 3.92 0.50 -0.93
CA VAL A 37 3.82 -0.08 -2.27
C VAL A 37 5.05 -0.94 -2.54
N ARG A 38 4.91 -1.97 -3.38
CA ARG A 38 6.03 -2.73 -3.94
C ARG A 38 5.69 -3.31 -5.30
N LEU A 39 6.71 -3.66 -6.08
CA LEU A 39 6.57 -4.45 -7.30
C LEU A 39 6.88 -5.91 -7.02
N ARG A 40 6.11 -6.84 -7.60
CA ARG A 40 6.31 -8.28 -7.46
C ARG A 40 6.17 -9.03 -8.77
N GLY A 41 7.01 -10.03 -9.01
CA GLY A 41 6.86 -10.95 -10.15
C GLY A 41 7.26 -10.40 -11.51
N GLY A 42 8.04 -9.31 -11.57
CA GLY A 42 8.66 -8.84 -12.81
C GLY A 42 9.99 -9.53 -13.12
N LYS A 43 10.58 -9.25 -14.30
CA LYS A 43 11.86 -9.85 -14.70
C LYS A 43 13.07 -9.19 -14.04
N ASN A 44 12.92 -7.98 -13.51
CA ASN A 44 13.94 -7.20 -12.80
C ASN A 44 13.27 -6.27 -11.77
N GLU A 45 14.05 -5.49 -11.00
CA GLU A 45 13.53 -4.59 -9.96
C GLU A 45 12.67 -3.41 -10.46
N PHE A 46 12.68 -3.11 -11.77
CA PHE A 46 11.95 -1.98 -12.36
C PHE A 46 10.57 -2.36 -12.91
N GLU A 47 10.19 -3.63 -12.85
CA GLU A 47 8.88 -4.08 -13.30
C GLU A 47 8.24 -5.10 -12.36
N GLY A 48 6.91 -5.20 -12.42
CA GLY A 48 6.14 -6.19 -11.67
C GLY A 48 4.70 -5.76 -11.45
N THR A 49 3.94 -6.61 -10.79
CA THR A 49 2.60 -6.30 -10.30
C THR A 49 2.72 -5.38 -9.09
N VAL A 50 1.96 -4.27 -9.10
CA VAL A 50 1.86 -3.36 -7.96
C VAL A 50 1.08 -4.04 -6.85
N GLU A 51 1.73 -4.23 -5.70
CA GLU A 51 1.10 -4.65 -4.46
C GLU A 51 1.13 -3.51 -3.44
N VAL A 52 0.02 -3.31 -2.73
CA VAL A 52 -0.14 -2.34 -1.64
C VAL A 52 -0.37 -3.08 -0.35
N TYR A 53 0.21 -2.57 0.73
CA TYR A 53 0.06 -3.16 2.04
C TYR A 53 -1.04 -2.44 2.83
N ALA A 54 -2.11 -3.17 3.13
CA ALA A 54 -3.26 -2.67 3.87
C ALA A 54 -3.80 -3.75 4.80
N SER A 55 -4.35 -3.35 5.96
CA SER A 55 -5.00 -4.27 6.91
C SER A 55 -4.15 -5.50 7.30
N GLY A 56 -2.83 -5.35 7.39
CA GLY A 56 -1.92 -6.41 7.82
C GLY A 56 -1.48 -7.39 6.71
N ALA A 57 -1.89 -7.17 5.45
CA ALA A 57 -1.54 -8.04 4.34
C ALA A 57 -1.25 -7.25 3.04
N TRP A 58 -0.60 -7.93 2.09
CA TRP A 58 -0.33 -7.39 0.75
C TRP A 58 -1.46 -7.78 -0.19
N GLY A 59 -1.87 -6.82 -1.02
CA GLY A 59 -2.94 -6.96 -1.99
C GLY A 59 -2.65 -6.18 -3.27
N THR A 60 -3.41 -6.42 -4.32
CA THR A 60 -3.21 -5.78 -5.63
C THR A 60 -4.15 -4.58 -5.84
N VAL A 61 -3.87 -3.83 -6.91
CA VAL A 61 -4.73 -2.77 -7.42
C VAL A 61 -5.49 -3.31 -8.64
N CYS A 62 -6.80 -3.05 -8.72
CA CYS A 62 -7.59 -3.39 -9.90
C CYS A 62 -7.10 -2.58 -11.10
N SER A 63 -6.98 -3.23 -12.26
CA SER A 63 -6.50 -2.60 -13.50
C SER A 63 -7.50 -1.60 -14.10
N SER A 64 -8.74 -1.53 -13.61
CA SER A 64 -9.73 -0.56 -14.06
C SER A 64 -9.25 0.87 -13.83
N HIS A 65 -9.08 1.62 -14.94
CA HIS A 65 -8.56 2.98 -14.99
C HIS A 65 -7.11 3.16 -14.54
N TRP A 66 -6.36 2.07 -14.35
CA TRP A 66 -4.92 2.14 -14.09
C TRP A 66 -4.18 2.64 -15.33
N ASP A 67 -3.50 3.78 -15.23
CA ASP A 67 -2.78 4.44 -16.32
C ASP A 67 -1.33 4.83 -15.99
N ASP A 68 -0.60 5.37 -16.98
CA ASP A 68 0.82 5.72 -16.85
C ASP A 68 1.08 6.78 -15.77
N SER A 69 0.09 7.62 -15.45
CA SER A 69 0.18 8.61 -14.36
C SER A 69 0.23 7.88 -13.02
N ASP A 70 -0.66 6.90 -12.82
CA ASP A 70 -0.65 6.05 -11.62
C ASP A 70 0.67 5.31 -11.48
N ALA A 71 1.12 4.68 -12.56
CA ALA A 71 2.38 3.95 -12.59
C ALA A 71 3.58 4.86 -12.27
N SER A 72 3.57 6.10 -12.78
CA SER A 72 4.64 7.08 -12.52
C SER A 72 4.70 7.49 -11.06
N VAL A 73 3.56 7.68 -10.40
CA VAL A 73 3.51 7.94 -8.94
C VAL A 73 4.13 6.79 -8.15
N ILE A 74 3.83 5.54 -8.51
CA ILE A 74 4.45 4.37 -7.86
C ILE A 74 5.95 4.31 -8.11
N CYS A 75 6.41 4.53 -9.35
CA CYS A 75 7.84 4.58 -9.66
C CYS A 75 8.57 5.66 -8.85
N HIS A 76 7.94 6.83 -8.67
CA HIS A 76 8.47 7.89 -7.83
C HIS A 76 8.55 7.47 -6.35
N GLN A 77 7.48 6.88 -5.80
CA GLN A 77 7.45 6.41 -4.41
C GLN A 77 8.52 5.33 -4.14
N LEU A 78 8.75 4.45 -5.11
CA LEU A 78 9.73 3.37 -5.04
C LEU A 78 11.15 3.81 -5.43
N GLN A 79 11.35 5.09 -5.78
CA GLN A 79 12.65 5.63 -6.20
C GLN A 79 13.24 4.91 -7.43
N LEU A 80 12.38 4.41 -8.32
CA LEU A 80 12.74 3.71 -9.56
C LEU A 80 12.84 4.65 -10.77
N GLY A 81 12.65 5.96 -10.55
CA GLY A 81 12.60 6.99 -11.58
C GLY A 81 11.22 7.65 -11.67
N GLY A 82 11.07 8.59 -12.61
CA GLY A 82 9.87 9.43 -12.71
C GLY A 82 8.85 9.03 -13.77
N LYS A 83 9.10 7.97 -14.54
CA LYS A 83 8.21 7.51 -15.60
C LYS A 83 7.88 6.04 -15.42
N GLY A 84 6.61 5.76 -15.13
CA GLY A 84 6.05 4.41 -15.10
C GLY A 84 5.27 4.12 -16.38
N ILE A 85 5.15 2.84 -16.73
CA ILE A 85 4.30 2.37 -17.82
C ILE A 85 3.28 1.41 -17.24
N ALA A 86 2.00 1.75 -17.37
CA ALA A 86 0.90 0.92 -16.93
C ALA A 86 0.70 -0.26 -17.90
N LYS A 87 0.68 -1.47 -17.34
CA LYS A 87 0.27 -2.68 -18.05
C LYS A 87 -0.99 -3.23 -17.40
N GLN A 88 -2.10 -3.13 -18.11
CA GLN A 88 -3.35 -3.77 -17.70
C GLN A 88 -3.26 -5.25 -18.02
N THR A 89 -3.06 -6.06 -17.00
CA THR A 89 -3.16 -7.52 -17.11
C THR A 89 -4.54 -7.95 -16.61
N PRO A 90 -5.23 -8.86 -17.31
CA PRO A 90 -6.41 -9.52 -16.77
C PRO A 90 -6.03 -10.19 -15.45
N PHE A 91 -6.82 -9.96 -14.41
CA PHE A 91 -6.62 -10.62 -13.13
C PHE A 91 -6.62 -12.14 -13.36
N SER A 92 -5.47 -12.79 -13.15
CA SER A 92 -5.38 -14.25 -13.22
C SER A 92 -6.11 -14.78 -11.99
N GLY A 93 -7.32 -15.29 -12.21
CA GLY A 93 -8.36 -15.62 -11.22
C GLY A 93 -8.04 -16.72 -10.21
N LEU A 94 -6.79 -16.89 -9.79
CA LEU A 94 -6.46 -17.78 -8.66
C LEU A 94 -7.00 -17.23 -7.33
N GLY A 95 -7.37 -15.94 -7.25
CA GLY A 95 -8.07 -15.37 -6.08
C GLY A 95 -7.25 -15.36 -4.77
N LEU A 96 -5.96 -15.65 -4.85
CA LEU A 96 -5.10 -15.82 -3.68
C LEU A 96 -4.61 -14.50 -3.06
N ILE A 97 -4.78 -13.38 -3.77
CA ILE A 97 -4.31 -12.05 -3.33
C ILE A 97 -5.50 -11.08 -3.34
N PRO A 98 -5.80 -10.39 -2.22
CA PRO A 98 -6.92 -9.45 -2.15
C PRO A 98 -6.69 -8.24 -3.04
N ILE A 99 -7.76 -7.72 -3.64
CA ILE A 99 -7.75 -6.42 -4.32
C ILE A 99 -8.11 -5.36 -3.28
N TYR A 100 -7.20 -4.43 -3.00
CA TYR A 100 -7.46 -3.38 -2.01
C TYR A 100 -8.05 -2.11 -2.62
N TRP A 101 -7.57 -1.70 -3.80
CA TRP A 101 -7.99 -0.47 -4.45
C TRP A 101 -8.46 -0.72 -5.88
N SER A 102 -9.41 0.09 -6.32
CA SER A 102 -9.97 0.08 -7.67
C SER A 102 -10.27 1.51 -8.12
N ASN A 103 -10.23 1.78 -9.44
CA ASN A 103 -10.43 3.12 -10.00
C ASN A 103 -9.42 4.14 -9.44
N VAL A 104 -8.18 3.70 -9.27
CA VAL A 104 -7.08 4.58 -8.85
C VAL A 104 -6.83 5.60 -9.96
N ARG A 105 -6.63 6.87 -9.55
CA ARG A 105 -6.36 8.02 -10.43
C ARG A 105 -5.46 9.00 -9.69
N CYS A 106 -4.23 8.58 -9.48
CA CYS A 106 -3.16 9.39 -8.92
C CYS A 106 -2.68 10.42 -9.94
N ARG A 107 -2.21 11.57 -9.46
CA ARG A 107 -1.65 12.67 -10.25
C ARG A 107 -0.45 13.25 -9.53
#